data_AF-A0A357D6F9-F1
#
_entry.id   AF-A0A357D6F9-F1
#
_cell.length_a   1.000
_cell.length_b   1.000
_cell.length_c   1.000
_cell.angle_alpha   90.00
_cell.angle_beta   90.00
_cell.angle_gamma   90.00
#
_symmetry.space_group_name_H-M   'P 1'
#
loop_
_entity.id
_entity.type
_entity.pdbx_description
1 polymer ?
#
loop_
_entity_poly.entity_id
_entity_poly.type
_entity_poly.pdbx_seq_one_letter_code
_entity_poly.pdbx_strand_id
1 'polypeptide(L)' 'MKRPDKDHYYLDIAAAVARRSTCLRRHFGAIIVQADQIISTG' A
#
# COMPACT_ATOMS: atom_id res chain seq x y z
N MET A 1 14.77 -0.71 17.65
CA MET A 1 13.72 -0.68 16.62
C MET A 1 14.30 -1.32 15.36
N LYS A 2 13.76 -2.45 14.88
CA LYS A 2 14.25 -3.11 13.66
C LYS A 2 13.57 -2.48 12.44
N ARG A 3 14.32 -2.31 11.35
CA ARG A 3 13.76 -1.89 10.07
C ARG A 3 12.77 -2.97 9.60
N PRO A 4 11.52 -2.61 9.25
CA PRO A 4 10.58 -3.59 8.70
C PRO A 4 11.12 -4.17 7.39
N ASP A 5 10.71 -5.40 7.08
CA ASP A 5 10.98 -6.00 5.78
C ASP A 5 10.24 -5.23 4.68
N LYS A 6 10.68 -5.44 3.44
CA LYS A 6 10.15 -4.71 2.28
C LYS A 6 8.68 -5.00 2.05
N ASP A 7 8.23 -6.24 2.26
CA ASP A 7 6.86 -6.63 1.99
C ASP A 7 5.91 -5.95 2.98
N HIS A 8 6.23 -5.95 4.27
CA HIS A 8 5.48 -5.19 5.27
C HIS A 8 5.47 -3.69 4.96
N TYR A 9 6.62 -3.12 4.58
CA TYR A 9 6.71 -1.71 4.20
C TYR A 9 5.75 -1.36 3.05
N TYR A 10 5.70 -2.20 2.01
CA TYR A 10 4.81 -2.01 0.87
C TYR A 10 3.34 -2.26 1.21
N LEU A 11 3.04 -3.28 2.01
CA LEU A 11 1.68 -3.59 2.46
C LEU A 11 1.11 -2.49 3.37
N ASP A 12 1.92 -1.91 4.24
CA ASP A 12 1.52 -0.78 5.09
C ASP A 12 1.13 0.44 4.24
N ILE A 13 1.86 0.69 3.15
CA ILE A 13 1.52 1.75 2.20
C ILE A 13 0.21 1.42 1.46
N ALA A 14 0.03 0.18 0.99
CA ALA A 14 -1.22 -0.25 0.35
C ALA A 14 -2.43 -0.10 1.30
N ALA A 15 -2.26 -0.45 2.59
CA ALA A 15 -3.26 -0.25 3.62
C ALA A 15 -3.55 1.24 3.86
N ALA A 16 -2.51 2.08 3.87
CA ALA A 16 -2.67 3.53 3.99
C ALA A 16 -3.46 4.11 2.80
N VAL A 17 -3.19 3.66 1.58
CA VAL A 17 -3.91 4.02 0.36
C VAL A 17 -5.38 3.57 0.45
N ALA A 18 -5.66 2.36 0.93
CA ALA A 18 -7.02 1.84 1.08
C ALA A 18 -7.94 2.75 1.91
N ARG A 19 -7.38 3.47 2.90
CA ARG A 19 -8.15 4.40 3.75
C ARG A 19 -8.80 5.56 2.97
N ARG A 20 -8.28 5.90 1.78
CA ARG A 20 -8.86 6.95 0.92
C ARG A 20 -10.08 6.47 0.13
N SER A 21 -10.38 5.17 0.14
CA SER A 21 -11.52 4.61 -0.58
C SER A 21 -12.83 5.20 -0.06
N THR A 22 -13.75 5.49 -0.99
CA THR A 22 -15.10 6.00 -0.69
C THR A 22 -16.16 4.90 -0.76
N CYS A 23 -15.76 3.65 -1.01
CA CYS A 23 -16.70 2.53 -1.13
C CYS A 23 -17.32 2.19 0.23
N LEU A 24 -18.64 2.25 0.33
CA LEU A 24 -19.39 1.95 1.56
C LEU A 24 -19.26 0.50 2.06
N ARG A 25 -18.81 -0.43 1.20
CA ARG A 25 -18.74 -1.87 1.53
C ARG A 25 -17.36 -2.31 1.99
N ARG A 26 -16.33 -1.98 1.21
CA ARG A 26 -14.95 -2.45 1.43
C ARG A 26 -13.96 -1.42 0.91
N HIS A 27 -12.92 -1.20 1.68
CA HIS A 27 -11.85 -0.28 1.33
C HIS A 27 -10.67 -1.10 0.79
N PHE A 28 -10.43 -0.99 -0.51
CA PHE A 28 -9.29 -1.65 -1.17
C PHE A 28 -8.18 -0.64 -1.42
N GLY A 29 -6.94 -1.11 -1.35
CA GLY A 29 -5.76 -0.35 -1.71
C GLY A 29 -4.77 -1.26 -2.43
N ALA A 30 -4.16 -0.76 -3.49
CA ALA A 30 -3.16 -1.48 -4.26
C ALA A 30 -1.99 -0.55 -4.62
N ILE A 31 -0.80 -1.12 -4.75
CA ILE A 31 0.38 -0.42 -5.23
C ILE A 31 1.09 -1.26 -6.27
N ILE A 32 1.70 -0.60 -7.25
CA ILE A 32 2.56 -1.26 -8.23
C ILE A 32 4.00 -0.84 -7.94
N VAL A 33 4.86 -1.83 -7.71
CA VAL A 33 6.28 -1.62 -7.40
C VAL A 33 7.12 -2.16 -8.54
N GLN A 34 8.05 -1.36 -9.04
CA GLN A 34 9.04 -1.75 -10.03
C GLN A 34 10.41 -1.20 -9.62
N ALA A 35 11.44 -2.05 -9.63
CA ALA A 35 12.80 -1.66 -9.23
C ALA A 35 12.85 -0.96 -7.85
N ASP A 36 12.13 -1.51 -6.86
CA ASP A 36 12.04 -0.96 -5.48
C ASP A 36 11.33 0.40 -5.36
N GLN A 37 10.74 0.91 -6.45
CA GLN A 37 9.99 2.17 -6.47
C GLN A 37 8.50 1.94 -6.72
N ILE A 38 7.66 2.69 -6.01
CA ILE A 38 6.21 2.69 -6.23
C ILE A 38 5.93 3.56 -7.44
N ILE A 39 5.43 2.95 -8.51
CA ILE A 39 5.11 3.65 -9.77
C ILE A 39 3.64 4.04 -9.86
N SER A 40 2.76 3.40 -9.07
CA SER A 40 1.33 3.72 -9.04
C SER A 40 0.69 3.28 -7.72
N THR A 41 -0.40 3.96 -7.34
CA THR A 41 -1.23 3.67 -6.16
C THR A 41 -2.72 3.75 -6.51
N GLY A 42 -3.51 2.78 -6.05
CA GLY A 42 -4.95 2.64 -6.29
C GLY A 42 -5.71 2.56 -4.99
#